data_AF-A0A1V4HLS2-F1
#
_entry.id   AF-A0A1V4HLS2-F1
#
_cell.length_a   1.000
_cell.length_b   1.000
_cell.length_c   1.000
_cell.angle_alpha   90.00
_cell.angle_beta   90.00
_cell.angle_gamma   90.00
#
_symmetry.space_group_name_H-M   'P 1'
#
loop_
_entity.id
_entity.type
_entity.pdbx_description
1 polymer ?
#
loop_
_entity_poly.entity_id
_entity_poly.type
_entity_poly.pdbx_seq_one_letter_code
_entity_poly.pdbx_strand_id
1 'polypeptide(L)'
;MFSKWICTGLIVTSFGWISGCEMPSTPMDLIKSPSSEMNAQGEDFNSILRNLLPDGARLLASDHGQGKKENGITFGDVDGDGVDEAMVVYEENAATDKILKAALLKQHNEEWQVIWDTKGFGKGLDFAGLTDVTKDGHPDIILGWSLGAGENGLDIYEWRNNSLKLWTKEWYQGHLDLDKIIHNK
;
A
#
# COMPACT_ATOMS: atom_id res chain seq x y z
N MET A 1 20.86 0.83 69.15
CA MET A 1 20.63 1.48 70.45
C MET A 1 21.41 2.79 70.49
N PHE A 2 20.80 3.84 71.05
CA PHE A 2 21.24 5.25 71.11
C PHE A 2 21.16 6.02 69.78
N SER A 3 20.58 7.21 69.67
CA SER A 3 19.76 8.03 70.58
C SER A 3 19.24 9.22 69.77
N LYS A 4 17.98 9.63 69.99
CA LYS A 4 17.39 11.01 69.94
C LYS A 4 17.71 11.88 68.69
N TRP A 5 16.82 12.73 68.20
CA TRP A 5 16.69 14.11 68.67
C TRP A 5 15.33 14.66 68.24
N ILE A 6 14.77 15.46 69.14
CA ILE A 6 13.54 16.24 69.04
C ILE A 6 13.91 17.61 68.47
N CYS A 7 13.10 18.16 67.56
CA CYS A 7 12.84 19.59 67.40
C CYS A 7 11.47 19.72 66.70
N THR A 8 10.39 20.10 67.42
CA THR A 8 9.94 21.50 67.56
C THR A 8 9.64 22.10 66.18
N GLY A 9 8.39 22.16 65.72
CA GLY A 9 7.37 23.13 66.12
C GLY A 9 7.03 23.96 64.86
N LEU A 10 5.85 23.73 64.27
CA LEU A 10 4.62 24.54 64.38
C LEU A 10 4.61 25.76 63.43
N ILE A 11 3.51 25.86 62.67
CA ILE A 11 2.97 27.02 61.92
C ILE A 11 3.64 27.19 60.54
N VAL A 12 2.94 27.10 59.39
CA VAL A 12 1.89 28.01 58.91
C VAL A 12 0.95 27.24 57.97
N THR A 13 -0.35 27.22 58.30
CA THR A 13 -1.43 27.00 57.32
C THR A 13 -1.46 28.18 56.36
N SER A 14 -1.17 27.93 55.08
CA SER A 14 -1.53 28.85 54.00
C SER A 14 -2.30 28.08 52.94
N PHE A 15 -3.62 28.32 52.96
CA PHE A 15 -4.54 27.94 51.92
C PHE A 15 -4.31 28.90 50.74
N GLY A 16 -3.45 28.49 49.81
CA GLY A 16 -3.16 29.23 48.59
C GLY A 16 -3.77 28.51 47.40
N TRP A 17 -5.02 28.84 47.06
CA TRP A 17 -5.58 28.51 45.77
C TRP A 17 -4.86 29.37 44.73
N ILE A 18 -3.87 28.79 44.06
CA ILE A 18 -3.36 29.33 42.81
C ILE A 18 -4.05 28.54 41.70
N SER A 19 -5.21 29.06 41.29
CA SER A 19 -5.69 28.84 39.94
C SER A 19 -4.73 29.58 39.01
N GLY A 20 -3.87 28.82 38.34
CA GLY A 20 -2.98 29.32 37.30
C GLY A 20 -2.86 28.24 36.24
N CYS A 21 -3.46 28.50 35.07
CA CYS A 21 -3.66 27.57 33.97
C CYS A 21 -2.41 26.77 33.60
N GLU A 22 -2.52 25.44 33.64
CA GLU A 22 -1.77 24.60 32.71
C GLU A 22 -2.27 24.94 31.30
N MET A 23 -1.38 25.47 30.46
CA MET A 23 -1.62 25.47 29.02
C MET A 23 -1.45 24.02 28.56
N PRO A 24 -2.49 23.32 28.09
CA PRO A 24 -2.25 22.13 27.31
C PRO A 24 -1.50 22.58 26.05
N SER A 25 -0.28 22.07 25.88
CA SER A 25 0.42 22.12 24.60
C SER A 25 -0.54 21.61 23.55
N THR A 26 -1.03 22.49 22.67
CA THR A 26 -1.70 22.04 21.46
C THR A 26 -0.67 21.21 20.70
N PRO A 27 -0.90 19.91 20.44
CA PRO A 27 -0.05 19.19 19.53
C PRO A 27 -0.39 19.72 18.14
N MET A 28 0.24 20.83 17.77
CA MET A 28 0.28 21.32 16.40
C MET A 28 1.32 20.50 15.64
N ASP A 29 1.23 19.18 15.78
CA ASP A 29 2.17 18.19 15.24
C ASP A 29 1.44 16.93 14.74
N LEU A 30 0.16 17.09 14.38
CA LEU A 30 -0.61 16.03 13.71
C LEU A 30 -1.51 16.60 12.61
N ILE A 31 -0.92 17.42 11.74
CA ILE A 31 -1.29 17.40 10.33
C ILE A 31 -0.03 17.05 9.54
N LYS A 32 0.50 15.84 9.76
CA LYS A 32 1.26 15.19 8.68
C LYS A 32 0.21 14.70 7.69
N SER A 33 -0.15 15.56 6.74
CA SER A 33 -0.74 15.12 5.48
C SER A 33 0.14 13.97 4.97
N PRO A 34 -0.43 12.85 4.50
CA PRO A 34 0.36 11.69 4.11
C PRO A 34 1.46 12.16 3.15
N SER A 35 2.68 11.76 3.48
CA SER A 35 3.91 12.13 2.79
C SER A 35 3.73 11.99 1.28
N SER A 36 3.58 13.17 0.66
CA SER A 36 4.13 13.51 -0.65
C SER A 36 5.65 13.47 -0.55
N GLU A 37 6.21 12.35 -0.11
CA GLU A 37 7.63 12.04 -0.25
C GLU A 37 7.78 11.15 -1.49
N MET A 38 7.11 11.54 -2.58
CA MET A 38 7.69 11.44 -3.90
C MET A 38 8.38 12.79 -4.12
N ASN A 39 9.72 12.74 -4.12
CA ASN A 39 10.65 13.86 -3.96
C ASN A 39 10.21 15.21 -4.56
N ALA A 40 10.43 16.28 -3.78
CA ALA A 40 10.38 17.68 -4.21
C ALA A 40 11.53 18.08 -5.18
N GLN A 41 12.24 17.12 -5.77
CA GLN A 41 13.21 17.30 -6.84
C GLN A 41 13.30 16.00 -7.66
N GLY A 42 12.95 16.06 -8.96
CA GLY A 42 13.32 15.03 -9.95
C GLY A 42 12.17 14.15 -10.43
N GLU A 43 11.62 14.54 -11.59
CA GLU A 43 10.71 13.79 -12.48
C GLU A 43 9.34 13.32 -11.93
N ASP A 44 8.28 13.63 -12.69
CA ASP A 44 6.95 13.07 -12.48
C ASP A 44 7.03 11.55 -12.66
N PHE A 45 6.60 10.74 -11.69
CA PHE A 45 6.63 9.28 -11.80
C PHE A 45 5.93 8.75 -13.07
N ASN A 46 4.99 9.51 -13.64
CA ASN A 46 4.41 9.19 -14.94
C ASN A 46 5.42 9.26 -16.11
N SER A 47 6.46 10.11 -16.06
CA SER A 47 7.55 10.10 -17.06
C SER A 47 8.38 8.83 -16.93
N ILE A 48 8.68 8.41 -15.70
CA ILE A 48 9.39 7.16 -15.41
C ILE A 48 8.62 5.98 -15.99
N LEU A 49 7.32 5.89 -15.72
CA LEU A 49 6.47 4.82 -16.27
C LEU A 49 6.41 4.80 -17.79
N ARG A 50 6.40 5.97 -18.47
CA ARG A 50 6.43 6.02 -19.94
C ARG A 50 7.70 5.43 -20.53
N ASN A 51 8.82 5.51 -19.82
CA ASN A 51 10.09 4.95 -20.26
C ASN A 51 10.22 3.45 -19.95
N LEU A 52 9.53 2.97 -18.91
CA LEU A 52 9.60 1.58 -18.45
C LEU A 52 8.51 0.68 -19.05
N LEU A 53 7.36 1.24 -19.41
CA LEU A 53 6.25 0.50 -20.01
C LEU A 53 6.32 0.54 -21.55
N PRO A 54 5.71 -0.43 -22.25
CA PRO A 54 5.65 -0.41 -23.71
C PRO A 54 5.04 0.87 -24.29
N ASP A 55 5.49 1.26 -25.48
CA ASP A 55 4.97 2.44 -26.18
C ASP A 55 3.45 2.39 -26.33
N GLY A 56 2.79 3.48 -25.96
CA GLY A 56 1.32 3.56 -26.03
C GLY A 56 0.58 2.75 -24.96
N ALA A 57 1.28 2.24 -23.93
CA ALA A 57 0.66 1.68 -22.74
C ALA A 57 -0.22 2.73 -22.04
N ARG A 58 -1.39 2.29 -21.58
CA ARG A 58 -2.34 3.14 -20.86
C ARG A 58 -2.64 2.55 -19.49
N LEU A 59 -2.33 3.29 -18.44
CA LEU A 59 -2.62 2.88 -17.06
C LEU A 59 -4.13 2.70 -16.86
N LEU A 60 -4.46 1.67 -16.08
CA LEU A 60 -5.81 1.35 -15.64
C LEU A 60 -5.86 1.53 -14.13
N ALA A 61 -6.85 2.28 -13.67
CA ALA A 61 -7.20 2.35 -12.27
C ALA A 61 -8.41 1.44 -12.03
N SER A 62 -8.41 0.72 -10.92
CA SER A 62 -9.65 0.14 -10.38
C SER A 62 -10.09 0.95 -9.17
N ASP A 63 -11.39 1.25 -9.13
CA ASP A 63 -12.07 1.83 -7.97
C ASP A 63 -12.17 0.80 -6.82
N HIS A 64 -11.94 -0.48 -7.13
CA HIS A 64 -11.98 -1.60 -6.20
C HIS A 64 -10.54 -2.07 -5.93
N GLY A 65 -10.09 -1.95 -4.67
CA GLY A 65 -8.72 -2.30 -4.30
C GLY A 65 -8.24 -1.58 -3.06
N GLN A 66 -7.39 -2.25 -2.27
CA GLN A 66 -6.72 -1.67 -1.11
C GLN A 66 -5.27 -1.26 -1.46
N GLY A 67 -4.69 -0.39 -0.65
CA GLY A 67 -3.34 0.15 -0.84
C GLY A 67 -3.32 1.66 -1.11
N LYS A 68 -2.13 2.27 -1.06
CA LYS A 68 -1.95 3.70 -1.36
C LYS A 68 -2.03 3.89 -2.87
N LYS A 69 -3.11 4.50 -3.35
CA LYS A 69 -3.36 4.74 -4.77
C LYS A 69 -3.04 6.17 -5.18
N GLU A 70 -2.24 6.33 -6.22
CA GLU A 70 -1.94 7.62 -6.84
C GLU A 70 -1.96 7.46 -8.37
N ASN A 71 -2.83 8.19 -9.06
CA ASN A 71 -2.92 8.20 -10.53
C ASN A 71 -2.96 6.82 -11.23
N GLY A 72 -3.59 5.81 -10.62
CA GLY A 72 -3.67 4.44 -11.17
C GLY A 72 -2.48 3.54 -10.82
N ILE A 73 -1.59 3.99 -9.94
CA ILE A 73 -0.49 3.24 -9.36
C ILE A 73 -0.86 2.88 -7.92
N THR A 74 -0.55 1.66 -7.50
CA THR A 74 -0.71 1.22 -6.11
C THR A 74 0.67 0.97 -5.50
N PHE A 75 0.97 1.60 -4.37
CA PHE A 75 2.24 1.46 -3.67
C PHE A 75 2.13 0.58 -2.42
N GLY A 76 3.19 -0.18 -2.14
CA GLY A 76 3.37 -0.95 -0.91
C GLY A 76 4.65 -1.77 -0.93
N ASP A 77 5.22 -2.01 0.26
CA ASP A 77 6.39 -2.85 0.53
C ASP A 77 6.06 -4.35 0.34
N VAL A 78 6.10 -4.83 -0.91
CA VAL A 78 5.72 -6.19 -1.33
C VAL A 78 6.81 -7.21 -0.98
N ASP A 79 8.08 -6.80 -0.99
CA ASP A 79 9.19 -7.71 -0.67
C ASP A 79 9.70 -7.63 0.77
N GLY A 80 9.16 -6.71 1.58
CA GLY A 80 9.39 -6.62 3.02
C GLY A 80 10.71 -5.94 3.40
N ASP A 81 11.33 -5.18 2.50
CA ASP A 81 12.58 -4.47 2.75
C ASP A 81 12.39 -3.07 3.36
N GLY A 82 11.14 -2.64 3.52
CA GLY A 82 10.76 -1.34 4.09
C GLY A 82 10.68 -0.20 3.07
N VAL A 83 10.88 -0.47 1.78
CA VAL A 83 10.72 0.48 0.68
C VAL A 83 9.53 0.06 -0.19
N ASP A 84 8.59 0.97 -0.40
CA ASP A 84 7.41 0.65 -1.22
C ASP A 84 7.79 0.36 -2.68
N GLU A 85 7.32 -0.76 -3.21
CA GLU A 85 7.23 -1.01 -4.65
C GLU A 85 6.00 -0.30 -5.26
N ALA A 86 6.02 -0.17 -6.59
CA ALA A 86 4.90 0.35 -7.36
C ALA A 86 4.28 -0.73 -8.24
N MET A 87 3.02 -1.07 -7.97
CA MET A 87 2.21 -1.94 -8.81
C MET A 87 1.38 -1.10 -9.79
N VAL A 88 1.47 -1.44 -11.07
CA VAL A 88 0.66 -0.82 -12.13
C VAL A 88 -0.08 -1.88 -12.92
N VAL A 89 -1.31 -1.54 -13.34
CA VAL A 89 -2.06 -2.31 -14.33
C VAL A 89 -2.22 -1.43 -15.56
N TYR A 90 -1.99 -1.98 -16.75
CA TYR A 90 -2.02 -1.22 -17.99
C TYR A 90 -2.59 -2.03 -19.15
N GLU A 91 -3.14 -1.30 -20.10
CA GLU A 91 -3.53 -1.81 -21.41
C GLU A 91 -2.38 -1.55 -22.38
N GLU A 92 -1.85 -2.61 -22.97
CA GLU A 92 -0.92 -2.57 -24.10
C GLU A 92 -1.72 -2.70 -25.39
N ASN A 93 -1.55 -1.71 -26.29
CA ASN A 93 -2.18 -1.74 -27.61
C ASN A 93 -1.36 -2.63 -28.55
N ALA A 94 -1.71 -3.91 -28.67
CA ALA A 94 -1.19 -4.73 -29.76
C ALA A 94 -2.00 -4.45 -31.03
N ALA A 95 -1.37 -4.62 -32.21
CA ALA A 95 -1.93 -4.26 -33.51
C ALA A 95 -3.33 -4.84 -33.81
N THR A 96 -3.72 -5.93 -33.14
CA THR A 96 -5.01 -6.60 -33.33
C THR A 96 -5.87 -6.70 -32.08
N ASP A 97 -5.30 -6.59 -30.87
CA ASP A 97 -6.04 -6.78 -29.61
C ASP A 97 -5.47 -5.93 -28.47
N LYS A 98 -6.34 -5.53 -27.55
CA LYS A 98 -5.96 -4.90 -26.28
C LYS A 98 -5.52 -5.99 -25.32
N ILE A 99 -4.28 -5.90 -24.82
CA ILE A 99 -3.73 -6.84 -23.85
C ILE A 99 -3.65 -6.15 -22.50
N LEU A 100 -4.32 -6.72 -21.51
CA LEU A 100 -4.16 -6.27 -20.13
C LEU A 100 -2.92 -6.89 -19.52
N LYS A 101 -2.12 -6.07 -18.85
CA LYS A 101 -0.92 -6.49 -18.14
C LYS A 101 -0.85 -5.82 -16.77
N ALA A 102 -0.14 -6.46 -15.85
CA ALA A 102 0.28 -5.86 -14.61
C ALA A 102 1.80 -5.95 -14.49
N ALA A 103 2.40 -4.98 -13.80
CA ALA A 103 3.82 -4.97 -13.50
C ALA A 103 4.07 -4.49 -12.07
N LEU A 104 5.12 -5.03 -11.45
CA LEU A 104 5.68 -4.55 -10.20
C LEU A 104 7.03 -3.89 -10.51
N LEU A 105 7.17 -2.65 -10.06
CA LEU A 105 8.38 -1.87 -10.18
C LEU A 105 9.02 -1.71 -8.80
N LYS A 106 10.35 -1.80 -8.75
CA LYS A 106 11.14 -1.57 -7.53
C LYS A 106 12.23 -0.55 -7.82
N GLN A 107 12.53 0.27 -6.83
CA GLN A 107 13.64 1.23 -6.91
C GLN A 107 14.95 0.54 -6.53
N HIS A 108 15.97 0.69 -7.37
CA HIS A 108 17.33 0.21 -7.09
C HIS A 108 18.33 1.29 -7.50
N ASN A 109 19.15 1.75 -6.55
CA ASN A 109 20.08 2.87 -6.73
C ASN A 109 19.40 4.11 -7.34
N GLU A 110 18.27 4.53 -6.76
CA GLU A 110 17.47 5.68 -7.20
C GLU A 110 16.71 5.51 -8.52
N GLU A 111 16.97 4.44 -9.29
CA GLU A 111 16.29 4.14 -10.56
C GLU A 111 15.17 3.11 -10.37
N TRP A 112 14.02 3.35 -10.99
CA TRP A 112 12.92 2.39 -11.00
C TRP A 112 13.13 1.35 -12.11
N GLN A 113 12.85 0.09 -11.80
CA GLN A 113 12.96 -1.03 -12.73
C GLN A 113 11.74 -1.94 -12.61
N VAL A 114 11.28 -2.49 -13.74
CA VAL A 114 10.28 -3.56 -13.74
C VAL A 114 10.95 -4.84 -13.28
N ILE A 115 10.55 -5.35 -12.12
CA ILE A 115 11.09 -6.59 -11.53
C ILE A 115 10.18 -7.79 -11.77
N TRP A 116 8.93 -7.54 -12.17
CA TRP A 116 7.97 -8.56 -12.51
C TRP A 116 6.86 -7.99 -13.41
N ASP A 117 6.37 -8.79 -14.35
CA ASP A 117 5.16 -8.50 -15.10
C ASP A 117 4.34 -9.76 -15.38
N THR A 118 3.06 -9.57 -15.70
CA THR A 118 2.18 -10.66 -16.12
C THR A 118 1.13 -10.18 -17.11
N LYS A 119 0.60 -11.11 -17.90
CA LYS A 119 -0.53 -10.88 -18.79
C LYS A 119 -1.82 -11.32 -18.09
N GLY A 120 -2.78 -10.39 -18.01
CA GLY A 120 -4.13 -10.67 -17.54
C GLY A 120 -4.93 -11.50 -18.54
N PHE A 121 -5.90 -12.26 -18.04
CA PHE A 121 -6.71 -13.19 -18.84
C PHE A 121 -8.10 -12.63 -19.21
N GLY A 122 -8.42 -11.40 -18.81
CA GLY A 122 -9.70 -10.75 -19.07
C GLY A 122 -9.65 -9.63 -20.12
N LYS A 123 -10.84 -9.05 -20.35
CA LYS A 123 -11.08 -7.91 -21.24
C LYS A 123 -11.15 -6.58 -20.50
N GLY A 124 -11.24 -6.60 -19.18
CA GLY A 124 -11.26 -5.43 -18.31
C GLY A 124 -10.56 -5.68 -16.97
N LEU A 125 -10.42 -4.61 -16.20
CA LEU A 125 -9.94 -4.64 -14.83
C LEU A 125 -11.12 -4.47 -13.88
N ASP A 126 -11.34 -5.44 -13.00
CA ASP A 126 -12.36 -5.39 -11.94
C ASP A 126 -11.72 -4.93 -10.62
N PHE A 127 -10.60 -5.53 -10.23
CA PHE A 127 -9.91 -5.25 -8.97
C PHE A 127 -8.40 -5.15 -9.17
N ALA A 128 -7.76 -4.21 -8.47
CA ALA A 128 -6.31 -4.17 -8.35
C ALA A 128 -5.93 -3.59 -6.98
N GLY A 129 -5.14 -4.33 -6.21
CA GLY A 129 -4.70 -3.86 -4.90
C GLY A 129 -3.64 -4.74 -4.26
N LEU A 130 -3.12 -4.22 -3.14
CA LEU A 130 -2.11 -4.85 -2.31
C LEU A 130 -2.72 -5.18 -0.94
N THR A 131 -2.69 -6.44 -0.51
CA THR A 131 -3.24 -6.89 0.78
C THR A 131 -2.58 -8.19 1.20
N ASP A 132 -2.17 -8.30 2.47
CA ASP A 132 -1.64 -9.55 3.05
C ASP A 132 -2.78 -10.56 3.25
N VAL A 133 -3.00 -11.41 2.26
CA VAL A 133 -4.03 -12.47 2.27
C VAL A 133 -3.45 -13.82 2.64
N THR A 134 -2.16 -14.02 2.38
CA THR A 134 -1.42 -15.22 2.78
C THR A 134 -1.05 -15.22 4.27
N LYS A 135 -1.16 -14.07 4.94
CA LYS A 135 -0.87 -13.84 6.37
C LYS A 135 0.60 -14.11 6.71
N ASP A 136 1.50 -13.83 5.78
CA ASP A 136 2.94 -13.93 6.01
C ASP A 136 3.57 -12.61 6.48
N GLY A 137 2.77 -11.54 6.55
CA GLY A 137 3.17 -10.22 7.00
C GLY A 137 3.60 -9.29 5.87
N HIS A 138 3.52 -9.72 4.61
CA HIS A 138 3.83 -8.91 3.43
C HIS A 138 2.59 -8.81 2.54
N PRO A 139 2.34 -7.67 1.86
CA PRO A 139 1.18 -7.53 1.01
C PRO A 139 1.32 -8.39 -0.26
N ASP A 140 0.28 -9.16 -0.55
CA ASP A 140 0.14 -9.89 -1.81
C ASP A 140 -0.47 -8.98 -2.89
N ILE A 141 -0.12 -9.24 -4.16
CA ILE A 141 -0.76 -8.60 -5.31
C ILE A 141 -2.04 -9.32 -5.66
N ILE A 142 -3.15 -8.59 -5.72
CA ILE A 142 -4.48 -9.11 -6.04
C ILE A 142 -4.98 -8.45 -7.31
N LEU A 143 -5.22 -9.26 -8.34
CA LEU A 143 -5.67 -8.82 -9.67
C LEU A 143 -6.97 -9.52 -10.04
N GLY A 144 -8.04 -8.73 -10.15
CA GLY A 144 -9.34 -9.16 -10.63
C GLY A 144 -9.53 -8.73 -12.09
N TRP A 145 -9.66 -9.69 -12.99
CA TRP A 145 -9.84 -9.47 -14.42
C TRP A 145 -11.30 -9.67 -14.82
N SER A 146 -11.92 -8.67 -15.44
CA SER A 146 -13.27 -8.81 -15.96
C SER A 146 -13.27 -9.59 -17.28
N LEU A 147 -14.05 -10.67 -17.35
CA LEU A 147 -14.20 -11.50 -18.55
C LEU A 147 -15.41 -11.08 -19.39
N GLY A 148 -16.34 -10.35 -18.76
CA GLY A 148 -17.65 -9.98 -19.28
C GLY A 148 -18.78 -10.80 -18.66
N ALA A 149 -20.01 -10.35 -18.89
CA ALA A 149 -21.24 -11.00 -18.39
C ALA A 149 -21.29 -11.23 -16.86
N GLY A 150 -20.56 -10.42 -16.08
CA GLY A 150 -20.50 -10.53 -14.61
C GLY A 150 -19.55 -11.60 -14.09
N GLU A 151 -18.78 -12.24 -14.96
CA GLU A 151 -17.72 -13.18 -14.58
C GLU A 151 -16.36 -12.49 -14.53
N ASN A 152 -15.61 -12.81 -13.47
CA ASN A 152 -14.29 -12.28 -13.22
C ASN A 152 -13.31 -13.44 -12.92
N GLY A 153 -12.07 -13.31 -13.39
CA GLY A 153 -10.95 -14.15 -12.97
C GLY A 153 -10.14 -13.44 -11.90
N LEU A 154 -9.60 -14.19 -10.95
CA LEU A 154 -8.77 -13.67 -9.87
C LEU A 154 -7.39 -14.30 -9.93
N ASP A 155 -6.36 -13.48 -9.89
CA ASP A 155 -4.97 -13.90 -9.68
C ASP A 155 -4.43 -13.25 -8.41
N ILE A 156 -3.85 -14.06 -7.53
CA ILE A 156 -3.14 -13.59 -6.34
C ILE A 156 -1.68 -14.02 -6.44
N TYR A 157 -0.77 -13.07 -6.26
CA TYR A 157 0.66 -13.30 -6.27
C TYR A 157 1.29 -12.94 -4.94
N GLU A 158 2.10 -13.84 -4.43
CA GLU A 158 2.86 -13.70 -3.18
C GLU A 158 4.35 -13.52 -3.50
N TRP A 159 5.07 -12.76 -2.68
CA TRP A 159 6.52 -12.64 -2.83
C TRP A 159 7.23 -13.86 -2.24
N ARG A 160 7.87 -14.68 -3.09
CA ARG A 160 8.61 -15.86 -2.65
C ARG A 160 9.86 -16.12 -3.45
N ASN A 161 10.97 -16.39 -2.75
CA ASN A 161 12.27 -16.65 -3.35
C ASN A 161 12.71 -15.50 -4.29
N ASN A 162 12.66 -14.26 -3.79
CA ASN A 162 13.12 -13.06 -4.50
C ASN A 162 12.32 -12.70 -5.77
N SER A 163 11.06 -13.14 -5.87
CA SER A 163 10.19 -12.90 -7.02
C SER A 163 8.73 -13.16 -6.67
N LEU A 164 7.80 -12.53 -7.37
CA LEU A 164 6.38 -12.86 -7.27
C LEU A 164 6.08 -14.24 -7.86
N LYS A 165 5.30 -15.03 -7.13
CA LYS A 165 4.77 -16.35 -7.54
C LYS A 165 3.27 -16.34 -7.46
N LEU A 166 2.63 -16.96 -8.46
CA LEU A 166 1.18 -17.15 -8.44
C LEU A 166 0.81 -18.08 -7.29
N TRP A 167 0.12 -17.54 -6.29
CA TRP A 167 -0.37 -18.30 -5.14
C TRP A 167 -1.71 -18.95 -5.45
N THR A 168 -2.63 -18.21 -6.07
CA THR A 168 -3.91 -18.75 -6.52
C THR A 168 -4.43 -18.11 -7.78
N LYS A 169 -5.21 -18.89 -8.52
CA LYS A 169 -6.00 -18.46 -9.65
C LYS A 169 -7.40 -19.04 -9.51
N GLU A 170 -8.40 -18.18 -9.43
CA GLU A 170 -9.79 -18.55 -9.17
C GLU A 170 -10.75 -17.76 -10.07
N TRP A 171 -12.04 -18.07 -9.96
CA TRP A 171 -13.11 -17.31 -10.59
C TRP A 171 -14.06 -16.78 -9.52
N TYR A 172 -14.63 -15.60 -9.75
CA TYR A 172 -15.67 -15.03 -8.91
C TYR A 172 -16.70 -14.28 -9.74
N GLN A 173 -17.87 -14.04 -9.14
CA GLN A 173 -18.96 -13.29 -9.75
C GLN A 173 -19.36 -12.14 -8.83
N GLY A 174 -19.64 -10.99 -9.42
CA GLY A 174 -19.99 -9.78 -8.66
C GLY A 174 -18.80 -9.22 -7.89
N HIS A 175 -19.02 -8.80 -6.65
CA HIS A 175 -17.99 -8.15 -5.83
C HIS A 175 -16.97 -9.15 -5.28
N LEU A 176 -15.69 -8.79 -5.34
CA LEU A 176 -14.61 -9.59 -4.78
C LEU A 176 -14.67 -9.62 -3.26
N ASP A 177 -14.86 -10.82 -2.69
CA ASP A 177 -14.83 -11.10 -1.25
C ASP A 177 -13.63 -12.00 -0.95
N LEU A 178 -12.50 -11.38 -0.57
CA LEU A 178 -11.24 -12.07 -0.36
C LEU A 178 -11.33 -13.11 0.77
N ASP A 179 -12.09 -12.82 1.82
CA ASP A 179 -12.23 -13.74 2.96
C ASP A 179 -12.84 -15.07 2.52
N LYS A 180 -13.87 -15.05 1.68
CA LYS A 180 -14.48 -16.29 1.17
C LYS A 180 -13.52 -17.12 0.32
N ILE A 181 -12.65 -16.47 -0.44
CA ILE A 181 -11.73 -17.15 -1.37
C ILE A 181 -10.60 -17.81 -0.59
N ILE A 182 -10.08 -17.13 0.44
CA ILE A 182 -8.98 -17.63 1.26
C ILE A 182 -9.42 -18.79 2.15
N HIS A 183 -10.62 -18.74 2.75
CA HIS A 183 -11.09 -19.77 3.69
C HIS A 183 -11.45 -21.12 3.03
N ASN A 184 -11.54 -21.18 1.70
CA ASN A 184 -11.80 -22.42 0.96
C ASN A 184 -10.52 -23.19 0.59
N LYS A 185 -9.34 -22.76 1.05
CA LYS A 185 -8.05 -23.45 0.90
C LYS A 185 -7.53 -23.94 2.25
#